data_AF-R5DNF3-F1
#
_entry.id   AF-R5DNF3-F1
#
_cell.length_a   1.000
_cell.length_b   1.000
_cell.length_c   1.000
_cell.angle_alpha   90.00
_cell.angle_beta   90.00
_cell.angle_gamma   90.00
#
_symmetry.space_group_name_H-M   'P 1'
#
loop_
_entity.id
_entity.type
_entity.pdbx_description
1 polymer ?
#
loop_
_entity_poly.entity_id
_entity_poly.type
_entity_poly.pdbx_seq_one_letter_code
_entity_poly.pdbx_strand_id
1 'polypeptide(L)' 'MIRKIIQIGNSWGVIIPLPILNLLKINPVKDKLEFSVEKDCIIIKRAKN' A
#
# COMPACT_ATOMS: atom_id res chain seq x y z
N MET A 1 -11.47 6.98 -4.51
CA MET A 1 -10.42 7.75 -5.22
C MET A 1 -9.87 6.86 -6.31
N ILE A 2 -9.85 7.32 -7.57
CA ILE A 2 -9.24 6.58 -8.68
C ILE A 2 -7.82 7.13 -8.87
N ARG A 3 -6.80 6.25 -8.85
CA ARG A 3 -5.39 6.60 -9.10
C ARG A 3 -4.81 5.63 -10.13
N LYS A 4 -3.89 6.13 -10.96
CA LYS A 4 -3.07 5.29 -11.84
C LYS A 4 -1.87 4.76 -11.05
N ILE A 5 -1.42 3.56 -11.40
CA ILE A 5 -0.07 3.11 -11.04
C ILE A 5 0.95 4.01 -11.73
N ILE A 6 2.06 4.27 -11.06
CA ILE A 6 3.20 5.02 -11.59
C ILE A 6 4.42 4.12 -11.65
N GLN A 7 5.29 4.41 -12.60
CA GLN A 7 6.59 3.78 -12.67
C GLN A 7 7.53 4.39 -11.61
N ILE A 8 8.20 3.53 -10.85
CA ILE A 8 9.19 3.89 -9.82
C ILE A 8 10.44 3.07 -10.13
N GLY A 9 11.39 3.68 -10.87
CA GLY A 9 12.53 2.96 -11.42
C GLY A 9 12.09 1.85 -12.39
N ASN A 10 12.52 0.62 -12.13
CA ASN A 10 12.10 -0.58 -12.88
C ASN A 10 10.87 -1.28 -12.29
N SER A 11 10.20 -0.65 -11.32
CA SER A 11 9.03 -1.18 -10.64
C SER A 11 7.79 -0.33 -10.91
N TRP A 12 6.62 -0.87 -10.57
CA TRP A 12 5.35 -0.15 -10.58
C TRP A 12 4.82 -0.01 -9.16
N GLY A 13 4.19 1.12 -8.86
CA GLY A 13 3.65 1.39 -7.53
C GLY A 13 2.42 2.30 -7.55
N VAL A 14 1.68 2.30 -6.44
CA VAL A 14 0.60 3.26 -6.18
C VAL A 14 1.07 4.20 -5.08
N ILE A 15 0.88 5.50 -5.27
CA ILE A 15 1.12 6.48 -4.20
C ILE A 15 -0.06 6.42 -3.22
N ILE A 16 0.21 6.02 -1.99
CA ILE A 16 -0.75 6.07 -0.89
C ILE A 16 -0.66 7.44 -0.21
N PRO A 17 -1.72 8.27 -0.23
CA PRO A 17 -1.70 9.57 0.44
C PRO A 17 -1.52 9.43 1.96
N LEU A 18 -0.77 10.37 2.56
CA LEU A 18 -0.54 10.41 4.01
C LEU A 18 -1.82 10.33 4.86
N PRO A 19 -2.95 10.99 4.50
CA PRO A 19 -4.19 10.84 5.25
C PRO A 19 -4.71 9.39 5.34
N ILE A 20 -4.52 8.57 4.30
CA ILE A 20 -4.93 7.16 4.32
C ILE A 20 -4.05 6.36 5.28
N LEU A 21 -2.73 6.59 5.28
CA LEU A 21 -1.81 5.96 6.23
C LEU A 21 -2.17 6.31 7.68
N ASN A 22 -2.52 7.58 7.94
CA ASN A 22 -2.94 8.05 9.25
C ASN A 22 -4.24 7.36 9.72
N LEU A 23 -5.24 7.23 8.83
CA LEU A 23 -6.49 6.51 9.14
C LEU A 23 -6.24 5.03 9.47
N LEU A 24 -5.30 4.39 8.75
CA LEU A 24 -4.87 3.02 9.01
C LEU A 24 -3.90 2.89 10.20
N LYS A 25 -3.51 4.03 10.79
CA LYS A 25 -2.51 4.14 11.87
C LYS A 25 -1.17 3.46 11.51
N ILE A 26 -0.79 3.47 10.23
CA ILE A 26 0.43 2.83 9.71
C ILE A 26 1.57 3.84 9.72
N ASN A 27 2.71 3.47 10.29
CA ASN A 27 3.96 4.22 10.18
C ASN A 27 4.76 3.70 8.97
N PRO A 28 4.93 4.50 7.90
CA PRO A 28 5.59 4.05 6.67
C PRO A 28 7.08 3.74 6.80
N VAL A 29 7.72 4.10 7.92
CA VAL A 29 9.14 3.84 8.19
C VAL A 29 9.33 2.59 9.04
N LYS A 30 8.38 2.30 9.94
CA LYS A 30 8.51 1.23 10.94
C LYS A 30 7.68 0.00 10.63
N ASP A 31 6.48 0.18 10.08
CA ASP A 31 5.55 -0.90 9.84
C ASP A 31 5.86 -1.59 8.51
N LYS A 32 5.75 -2.92 8.52
CA LYS A 32 5.79 -3.73 7.29
C LYS A 32 4.37 -4.00 6.81
N LEU A 33 4.23 -4.13 5.50
CA LEU A 33 2.97 -4.44 4.84
C LEU A 33 3.06 -5.80 4.16
N GLU A 34 1.98 -6.55 4.22
CA GLU A 34 1.78 -7.79 3.49
C GLU A 34 0.81 -7.51 2.34
N PHE A 35 1.16 -8.06 1.18
CA PHE A 35 0.34 -8.00 -0.02
C PHE A 35 -0.22 -9.39 -0.30
N SER A 36 -1.54 -9.47 -0.46
CA SER A 36 -2.20 -10.65 -1.00
C SER A 36 -3.04 -10.29 -2.22
N VAL A 37 -3.28 -11.26 -3.08
CA VAL A 37 -4.22 -11.13 -4.20
C VAL A 37 -5.45 -11.96 -3.85
N GLU A 38 -6.60 -11.30 -3.81
CA GLU A 38 -7.88 -11.96 -3.55
C GLU A 38 -8.84 -11.58 -4.69
N LYS A 39 -9.18 -12.58 -5.53
CA LYS A 39 -9.94 -12.38 -6.78
C LYS A 39 -9.23 -11.37 -7.69
N ASP A 40 -9.87 -10.24 -7.98
CA ASP A 40 -9.35 -9.17 -8.83
C ASP A 40 -8.79 -7.98 -8.02
N CYS A 41 -8.55 -8.18 -6.72
CA CYS A 41 -8.09 -7.14 -5.81
C CYS A 41 -6.71 -7.44 -5.24
N ILE A 42 -5.84 -6.43 -5.21
CA ILE A 42 -4.67 -6.42 -4.34
C ILE A 42 -5.13 -5.94 -2.96
N ILE A 43 -4.94 -6.78 -1.96
CA ILE A 43 -5.22 -6.48 -0.57
C ILE A 43 -3.91 -6.19 0.15
N ILE A 44 -3.84 -5.03 0.81
CA ILE A 44 -2.67 -4.58 1.56
C ILE A 44 -3.04 -4.55 3.03
N LYS A 45 -2.34 -5.34 3.85
CA LYS A 45 -2.57 -5.42 5.29
C LYS A 45 -1.27 -5.08 6.04
N ARG A 46 -1.39 -4.59 7.27
CA ARG A 46 -0.23 -4.52 8.16
C ARG A 46 0.24 -5.94 8.43
N ALA A 47 1.53 -6.21 8.21
CA ALA A 47 2.11 -7.49 8.54
C ALA A 47 2.00 -7.71 10.06
N LYS A 48 1.49 -8.88 10.45
CA LYS A 48 1.59 -9.33 11.84
C LYS A 48 2.90 -10.11 11.96
N ASN A 49 3.76 -9.70 12.87
CA ASN A 49 4.87 -10.55 13.31
C ASN A 49 4.31 -11.75 14.07
#